data_AF-A0A2M8DC71-F1
#
_entry.id   AF-A0A2M8DC71-F1
#
_cell.length_a   1.000
_cell.length_b   1.000
_cell.length_c   1.000
_cell.angle_alpha   90.00
_cell.angle_beta   90.00
_cell.angle_gamma   90.00
#
_symmetry.space_group_name_H-M   'P 1'
#
loop_
_entity.id
_entity.type
_entity.pdbx_description
1 polymer ?
#
loop_
_entity_poly.entity_id
_entity_poly.type
_entity_poly.pdbx_seq_one_letter_code
_entity_poly.pdbx_strand_id
1 'polypeptide(L)'
;MNDTILTRRQIKILDILSQVPITGVEIIEKIRDHFPISKATLMRELVFLKKQKFVTTQGHGKNTFYTSLQEPFLKYVDIEEYFKENSQIRTKGSKSFNLNIINKFEKAFSSEEKKQLLSISKKLSAQKKLLDLSIFKREIER
;
A
#
# COMPACT_ATOMS: atom_id res chain seq x y z
N MET A 1 0.14 9.20 -21.47
CA MET A 1 0.87 8.70 -20.30
C MET A 1 0.98 7.19 -20.48
N ASN A 2 2.19 6.66 -20.74
CA ASN A 2 2.41 5.20 -20.76
C ASN A 2 2.58 4.75 -19.31
N ASP A 3 1.46 4.69 -18.60
CA ASP A 3 1.43 4.22 -17.22
C ASP A 3 1.79 2.73 -17.22
N THR A 4 3.02 2.46 -16.76
CA THR A 4 3.56 1.17 -16.30
C THR A 4 2.58 -0.02 -16.38
N ILE A 5 2.56 -0.72 -17.51
CA ILE A 5 1.88 -2.02 -17.64
C ILE A 5 2.76 -3.07 -16.95
N LEU A 6 2.71 -3.11 -15.62
CA LEU A 6 3.31 -4.19 -14.85
C LEU A 6 2.51 -5.47 -15.11
N THR A 7 3.22 -6.58 -15.33
CA THR A 7 2.55 -7.88 -15.49
C THR A 7 2.00 -8.36 -14.15
N ARG A 8 0.98 -9.23 -14.17
CA ARG A 8 0.43 -9.87 -12.94
C ARG A 8 1.53 -10.52 -12.08
N ARG A 9 2.53 -11.12 -12.73
CA ARG A 9 3.69 -11.69 -12.04
C ARG A 9 4.56 -10.63 -11.36
N GLN A 10 4.87 -9.53 -12.05
CA GLN A 10 5.63 -8.42 -11.48
C GLN A 10 4.91 -7.78 -10.29
N ILE A 11 3.59 -7.61 -10.42
CA ILE A 11 2.73 -7.15 -9.34
C ILE A 11 2.82 -8.11 -8.14
N LYS A 12 2.76 -9.42 -8.38
CA LYS A 12 2.88 -10.40 -7.30
C LYS A 12 4.25 -10.39 -6.63
N ILE A 13 5.33 -10.22 -7.39
CA ILE A 13 6.69 -10.02 -6.84
C ILE A 13 6.72 -8.80 -5.93
N LEU A 14 6.15 -7.67 -6.36
CA LEU A 14 6.12 -6.44 -5.57
C LEU A 14 5.28 -6.58 -4.29
N ASP A 15 4.16 -7.31 -4.36
CA ASP A 15 3.35 -7.65 -3.20
C ASP A 15 4.16 -8.43 -2.16
N ILE A 16 4.88 -9.48 -2.59
CA ILE A 16 5.75 -10.27 -1.70
C ILE A 16 6.85 -9.37 -1.08
N LEU A 17 7.47 -8.50 -1.89
CA LEU A 17 8.55 -7.59 -1.46
C LEU A 17 8.09 -6.42 -0.57
N SER A 18 6.78 -6.18 -0.46
CA SER A 18 6.22 -5.10 0.34
C SER A 18 6.17 -5.41 1.84
N GLN A 19 6.29 -6.70 2.21
CA GLN A 19 6.11 -7.14 3.59
C GLN A 19 7.39 -7.04 4.41
N VAL A 20 8.50 -7.57 3.87
CA VAL A 20 9.81 -7.64 4.52
C VAL A 20 10.90 -7.73 3.46
N PRO A 21 12.13 -7.25 3.76
CA PRO A 21 13.29 -7.53 2.92
C PRO A 21 13.53 -9.04 2.83
N ILE A 22 13.60 -9.58 1.62
CA ILE A 22 13.77 -11.03 1.39
C ILE A 22 14.76 -11.31 0.28
N THR A 23 15.35 -12.49 0.32
CA THR A 23 16.32 -12.99 -0.65
C THR A 23 15.64 -13.49 -1.92
N GLY A 24 16.43 -13.61 -3.00
CA GLY A 24 15.94 -14.19 -4.25
C GLY A 24 15.42 -15.62 -4.13
N VAL A 25 15.93 -16.41 -3.17
CA VAL A 25 15.47 -17.79 -2.94
C VAL A 25 14.07 -17.78 -2.32
N GLU A 26 13.87 -16.97 -1.29
CA GLU A 26 12.57 -16.82 -0.62
C GLU A 26 11.49 -16.28 -1.57
N ILE A 27 11.85 -15.39 -2.51
CA ILE A 27 10.91 -14.92 -3.53
C ILE A 27 10.45 -16.09 -4.43
N ILE A 28 11.37 -16.96 -4.86
CA ILE A 28 11.04 -18.13 -5.70
C ILE A 28 10.13 -19.09 -4.96
N GLU A 29 10.37 -19.31 -3.67
CA GLU A 29 9.52 -20.18 -2.84
C GLU A 29 8.11 -19.60 -2.70
N LYS A 30 7.99 -18.31 -2.33
CA LYS A 30 6.69 -17.67 -2.11
C LYS A 30 5.87 -17.48 -3.38
N ILE A 31 6.51 -17.29 -4.53
CA ILE A 31 5.79 -17.10 -5.80
C ILE A 31 5.40 -18.42 -6.47
N ARG A 32 5.99 -19.56 -6.07
CA ARG A 32 5.86 -20.85 -6.76
C ARG A 32 4.42 -21.27 -7.00
N ASP A 33 3.55 -21.09 -6.01
CA ASP A 33 2.15 -21.52 -6.06
C ASP A 33 1.29 -20.66 -6.99
N HIS A 34 1.76 -19.46 -7.33
CA HIS A 34 1.05 -18.50 -8.18
C HIS A 34 1.65 -18.45 -9.60
N PHE A 35 2.98 -18.35 -9.67
CA PHE A 35 3.75 -18.28 -10.91
C PHE A 35 5.06 -19.06 -10.75
N PRO A 36 5.12 -20.35 -11.12
CA PRO A 36 6.36 -21.10 -11.09
C PRO A 36 7.35 -20.50 -12.09
N ILE A 37 8.49 -20.01 -11.58
CA ILE A 37 9.52 -19.36 -12.40
C ILE A 37 10.92 -19.85 -12.05
N SER A 38 11.80 -19.85 -13.06
CA SER A 38 13.22 -20.10 -12.87
C SER A 38 13.92 -18.92 -12.21
N LYS A 39 15.06 -19.17 -11.55
CA LYS A 39 15.92 -18.12 -10.99
C LYS A 39 16.31 -17.07 -12.01
N ALA A 40 16.65 -17.48 -13.24
CA ALA A 40 16.99 -16.56 -14.32
C ALA A 40 15.82 -15.63 -14.70
N THR A 41 14.59 -16.14 -14.66
CA THR A 41 13.40 -15.32 -14.92
C THR A 41 13.17 -14.32 -13.79
N LEU A 42 13.27 -14.75 -12.53
CA LEU A 42 13.15 -13.83 -11.40
C LEU A 42 14.20 -12.71 -11.46
N MET A 43 15.46 -13.04 -11.80
CA MET A 43 16.50 -12.02 -11.91
C MET A 43 16.19 -10.99 -13.01
N ARG A 44 15.65 -11.42 -14.17
CA ARG A 44 15.19 -10.50 -15.23
C ARG A 44 14.08 -9.57 -14.73
N GLU A 45 13.11 -10.11 -14.00
CA GLU A 45 12.02 -9.31 -13.42
C GLU A 45 12.54 -8.29 -12.40
N LEU A 46 13.42 -8.71 -11.48
CA LEU A 46 13.99 -7.83 -10.46
C LEU A 46 14.87 -6.73 -11.06
N VAL A 47 15.62 -7.02 -12.13
CA VAL A 47 16.38 -6.01 -12.88
C VAL A 47 15.45 -4.98 -13.52
N PHE A 48 14.36 -5.44 -14.14
CA PHE A 48 13.35 -4.54 -14.70
C PHE A 48 12.71 -3.67 -13.61
N LEU A 49 12.24 -4.26 -12.52
CA LEU A 49 11.61 -3.55 -11.41
C LEU A 49 12.55 -2.56 -10.72
N LYS A 50 13.84 -2.90 -10.59
CA LYS A 50 14.86 -1.98 -10.09
C LYS A 50 15.09 -0.80 -11.04
N LYS A 51 15.13 -1.05 -12.35
CA LYS A 51 15.24 0.02 -13.37
C LYS A 51 14.05 0.98 -13.33
N GLN A 52 12.86 0.47 -13.05
CA GLN A 52 11.64 1.26 -12.85
C GLN A 52 11.53 1.89 -11.45
N LYS A 53 12.56 1.76 -10.60
CA LYS A 53 12.60 2.27 -9.22
C LYS A 53 11.51 1.70 -8.29
N PHE A 54 10.94 0.55 -8.62
CA PHE A 54 9.98 -0.14 -7.75
C PHE A 54 10.64 -1.03 -6.69
N VAL A 55 11.91 -1.40 -6.86
CA VAL A 55 12.64 -2.31 -5.96
C VAL A 55 14.02 -1.74 -5.66
N THR A 56 14.44 -1.85 -4.41
CA THR A 56 15.82 -1.62 -3.98
C THR A 56 16.47 -2.91 -3.48
N THR A 57 17.79 -2.91 -3.42
CA THR A 57 18.60 -4.04 -2.98
C THR A 57 19.53 -3.62 -1.84
N GLN A 58 19.62 -4.44 -0.80
CA GLN A 58 20.58 -4.28 0.30
C GLN A 58 21.44 -5.55 0.42
N GLY A 59 22.69 -5.41 0.84
CA GLY A 59 23.62 -6.53 1.00
C GLY A 59 24.44 -6.87 -0.25
N HIS A 60 25.30 -7.89 -0.14
CA HIS A 60 26.30 -8.25 -1.15
C HIS A 60 26.25 -9.75 -1.49
N GLY A 61 26.40 -10.06 -2.77
CA GLY A 61 26.53 -11.43 -3.28
C GLY A 61 25.32 -12.32 -2.97
N LYS A 62 25.53 -13.40 -2.20
CA LYS A 62 24.47 -14.37 -1.85
C LYS A 62 23.47 -13.82 -0.84
N ASN A 63 23.83 -12.77 -0.09
CA ASN A 63 23.00 -12.13 0.93
C ASN A 63 22.37 -10.84 0.42
N THR A 64 21.96 -10.81 -0.85
CA THR A 64 21.21 -9.68 -1.41
C THR A 64 19.73 -9.81 -1.05
N PHE A 65 19.24 -8.83 -0.30
CA PHE A 65 17.84 -8.66 0.05
C PHE A 65 17.19 -7.64 -0.88
N TYR A 66 15.96 -7.92 -1.27
CA TYR A 66 15.14 -7.08 -2.12
C TYR A 66 14.00 -6.50 -1.27
N THR A 67 13.69 -5.23 -1.48
CA THR A 67 12.60 -4.53 -0.80
C THR A 67 11.84 -3.67 -1.80
N SER A 68 10.51 -3.66 -1.69
CA SER A 68 9.68 -2.77 -2.51
C SER A 68 9.89 -1.31 -2.09
N LEU A 69 10.04 -0.42 -3.07
CA LEU A 69 10.04 1.04 -2.91
C LEU A 69 8.68 1.66 -3.26
N GLN A 70 7.65 0.84 -3.49
CA GLN A 70 6.33 1.36 -3.80
C GLN A 70 5.79 2.20 -2.63
N GLU A 71 5.24 3.36 -2.97
CA GLU A 71 4.47 4.14 -2.02
C GLU A 71 3.34 3.27 -1.47
N PRO A 72 3.21 3.12 -0.14
CA PRO A 72 2.23 2.21 0.46
C PRO A 72 0.79 2.44 -0.01
N PHE A 73 0.45 3.66 -0.42
CA PHE A 73 -0.87 4.05 -0.92
C PHE A 73 -1.10 3.78 -2.40
N LEU A 74 -0.02 3.69 -3.18
CA LEU A 74 -0.07 3.41 -4.62
C LEU A 74 0.27 1.95 -4.90
N LYS A 75 0.38 1.14 -3.84
CA LYS A 75 0.57 -0.29 -3.96
C LYS A 75 -0.68 -0.90 -4.60
N TYR A 76 -0.46 -1.69 -5.65
CA TYR A 76 -1.51 -2.53 -6.19
C TYR A 76 -1.95 -3.55 -5.13
N VAL A 77 -3.26 -3.64 -4.91
CA VAL A 77 -3.86 -4.64 -4.03
C VAL A 77 -4.79 -5.48 -4.89
N ASP A 78 -4.50 -6.78 -4.97
CA ASP A 78 -5.45 -7.74 -5.54
C ASP A 78 -6.60 -7.91 -4.55
N ILE A 79 -7.77 -7.39 -4.89
CA ILE A 79 -8.94 -7.37 -4.00
C ILE A 79 -9.39 -8.81 -3.70
N GLU A 80 -9.44 -9.67 -4.71
CA GLU A 80 -9.91 -11.05 -4.54
C GLU A 80 -8.97 -11.81 -3.61
N GLU A 81 -7.66 -11.68 -3.82
CA GLU A 81 -6.67 -12.30 -2.94
C GLU A 81 -6.68 -11.71 -1.52
N TYR A 82 -6.78 -10.39 -1.41
CA TYR A 82 -6.77 -9.67 -0.13
C TYR A 82 -7.93 -10.07 0.78
N PHE A 83 -9.11 -10.35 0.20
CA PHE A 83 -10.28 -10.79 0.94
C PHE A 83 -10.42 -12.32 1.06
N LYS A 84 -9.60 -13.10 0.34
CA LYS A 84 -9.58 -14.56 0.43
C LYS A 84 -8.89 -15.07 1.70
N GLU A 85 -7.91 -14.33 2.22
CA GLU A 85 -7.32 -14.64 3.52
C GLU A 85 -8.27 -14.26 4.67
N ASN A 86 -8.71 -15.27 5.43
CA ASN A 86 -9.49 -15.07 6.65
C ASN A 86 -8.78 -14.08 7.57
N SER A 87 -9.54 -13.15 8.14
CA SER A 87 -9.11 -12.02 8.98
C SER A 87 -8.13 -12.35 10.11
N GLN A 88 -7.99 -13.62 10.49
CA GLN A 88 -7.12 -14.11 11.55
C GLN A 88 -5.62 -14.11 11.20
N ILE A 89 -5.22 -14.15 9.92
CA ILE A 89 -3.80 -14.06 9.51
C ILE A 89 -3.32 -12.60 9.42
N ARG A 90 -4.23 -11.61 9.51
CA ARG A 90 -3.93 -10.16 9.56
C ARG A 90 -3.25 -9.75 10.89
N THR A 91 -2.20 -10.45 11.25
CA THR A 91 -1.41 -10.29 12.48
C THR A 91 -0.45 -9.09 12.40
N LYS A 92 -0.18 -8.57 11.20
CA LYS A 92 0.85 -7.54 10.96
C LYS A 92 0.32 -6.12 10.77
N GLY A 93 -1.00 -5.92 10.85
CA GLY A 93 -1.62 -4.60 10.87
C GLY A 93 -1.88 -4.16 12.31
N SER A 94 -1.67 -2.87 12.61
CA SER A 94 -2.22 -2.28 13.83
C SER A 94 -3.72 -2.54 13.88
N LYS A 95 -4.22 -3.11 14.99
CA LYS A 95 -5.67 -3.29 15.20
C LYS A 95 -6.41 -1.94 15.30
N SER A 96 -5.69 -0.88 15.67
CA SER A 96 -6.20 0.48 15.69
C SER A 96 -5.85 1.22 14.39
N PHE A 97 -6.73 2.13 14.00
CA PHE A 97 -6.49 3.03 12.87
C PHE A 97 -5.23 3.88 13.13
N ASN A 98 -4.29 3.85 12.20
CA ASN A 98 -3.05 4.62 12.31
C ASN A 98 -3.28 6.07 11.88
N LEU A 99 -3.49 6.98 12.83
CA LEU A 99 -3.68 8.41 12.54
C LEU A 99 -2.49 9.07 11.85
N ASN A 100 -1.27 8.56 12.02
CA ASN A 100 -0.08 9.08 11.35
C ASN A 100 -0.16 8.93 9.82
N ILE A 101 -1.11 8.13 9.32
CA ILE A 101 -1.40 8.01 7.89
C ILE A 101 -1.80 9.35 7.29
N ILE A 102 -2.51 10.20 8.05
CA ILE A 102 -3.00 11.51 7.61
C ILE A 102 -1.82 12.45 7.32
N ASN A 103 -0.75 12.36 8.11
CA ASN A 103 0.44 13.20 7.93
C ASN A 103 1.15 12.92 6.59
N LYS A 104 0.97 11.73 6.01
CA LYS A 104 1.52 11.41 4.69
C LYS A 104 0.82 12.16 3.55
N PHE A 105 -0.36 12.74 3.79
CA PHE A 105 -1.13 13.51 2.82
C PHE A 105 -0.94 15.02 2.95
N GLU A 106 0.05 15.50 3.71
CA GLU A 106 0.24 16.94 3.94
C GLU A 106 0.40 17.76 2.64
N LYS A 107 0.99 17.14 1.62
CA LYS A 107 1.19 17.73 0.27
C LYS A 107 0.18 17.25 -0.77
N ALA A 108 -0.79 16.41 -0.38
CA ALA A 108 -1.78 15.86 -1.31
C ALA A 108 -2.82 16.91 -1.73
N PHE A 109 -2.99 17.98 -0.93
CA PHE A 109 -3.97 19.03 -1.17
C PHE A 109 -3.29 20.36 -1.50
N SER A 110 -3.86 21.08 -2.47
CA SER A 110 -3.47 22.45 -2.80
C SER A 110 -3.83 23.44 -1.68
N SER A 111 -3.28 24.65 -1.74
CA SER A 111 -3.64 25.74 -0.82
C SER A 111 -5.12 26.07 -0.86
N GLU A 112 -5.72 26.02 -2.05
CA GLU A 112 -7.13 26.31 -2.29
C GLU A 112 -8.02 25.23 -1.70
N GLU A 113 -7.68 23.95 -1.94
CA GLU A 113 -8.40 22.80 -1.39
C GLU A 113 -8.35 22.78 0.15
N LYS A 114 -7.19 23.10 0.73
CA LYS A 114 -7.06 23.23 2.19
C LYS A 114 -7.99 24.31 2.75
N LYS A 115 -8.10 25.47 2.09
CA LYS A 115 -9.04 26.54 2.51
C LYS A 115 -10.49 26.07 2.41
N GLN A 116 -10.85 25.36 1.34
CA GLN A 116 -12.20 24.80 1.19
C GLN A 116 -12.52 23.79 2.30
N LEU A 117 -11.63 22.83 2.57
CA LEU A 117 -11.79 21.85 3.64
C LEU A 117 -11.95 22.50 5.01
N LEU A 118 -11.15 23.54 5.31
CA LEU A 118 -11.28 24.30 6.56
C LEU A 118 -12.63 25.02 6.66
N SER A 119 -13.13 25.57 5.56
CA SER A 119 -14.44 26.23 5.53
C SER A 119 -15.59 25.26 5.80
N ILE A 120 -15.52 24.06 5.21
CA ILE A 120 -16.51 22.99 5.40
C ILE A 120 -16.45 22.49 6.85
N SER A 121 -15.25 22.24 7.37
CA SER A 121 -15.04 21.81 8.76
C SER A 121 -15.60 22.80 9.79
N LYS A 122 -15.42 24.12 9.54
CA LYS A 122 -16.01 25.16 10.40
C LYS A 122 -17.53 25.14 10.37
N LYS A 123 -18.16 24.99 9.19
CA LYS A 123 -19.62 24.87 9.06
C LYS A 123 -20.15 23.65 9.81
N LEU A 124 -19.50 22.50 9.64
CA LEU A 124 -19.87 21.27 10.34
C LEU A 124 -19.71 21.40 11.86
N SER A 125 -18.64 22.03 12.33
CA SER A 125 -18.42 22.28 13.76
C SER A 125 -19.46 23.22 14.37
N ALA A 126 -19.92 24.23 13.61
CA ALA A 126 -20.99 25.11 14.04
C ALA A 126 -22.34 24.37 14.12
N GLN A 127 -22.65 23.53 13.12
CA GLN A 127 -23.87 22.71 13.11
C GLN A 127 -23.87 21.69 14.26
N LYS A 128 -22.72 21.05 14.55
CA LYS A 128 -22.57 20.14 15.70
C LYS A 128 -22.90 20.80 17.04
N LYS A 129 -22.64 22.10 17.20
CA LYS A 129 -22.96 22.85 18.42
C LYS A 129 -24.45 23.21 18.53
N LEU A 130 -25.15 23.30 17.40
CA LEU A 130 -26.57 23.64 17.31
C LEU A 130 -27.48 22.41 17.42
N LEU A 131 -27.04 21.28 16.88
CA LEU A 131 -27.78 20.02 16.88
C LEU A 131 -27.67 19.31 18.22
N ASP A 132 -28.77 18.67 18.64
CA ASP A 132 -28.74 17.73 19.74
C ASP A 132 -27.79 16.56 19.44
N LEU A 133 -27.05 16.12 20.47
CA LEU A 133 -26.01 15.10 20.33
C LEU A 133 -26.55 13.77 19.78
N SER A 134 -27.80 13.41 20.11
CA SER A 134 -28.42 12.17 19.64
C SER A 134 -28.74 12.22 18.15
N ILE A 135 -29.25 13.35 17.67
CA ILE A 135 -29.60 13.58 16.26
C ILE A 135 -28.33 13.64 15.42
N PHE A 136 -27.32 14.36 15.89
CA PHE A 136 -26.03 14.46 15.20
C PHE A 136 -25.35 13.10 15.04
N LYS A 137 -25.36 12.27 16.11
CA LYS A 137 -24.78 10.93 16.06
C LYS A 137 -25.48 10.03 15.04
N ARG A 138 -26.82 10.06 15.02
CA ARG A 138 -27.62 9.30 14.05
C ARG A 138 -27.32 9.68 12.60
N GLU A 139 -27.03 10.95 12.34
CA GLU A 139 -26.75 11.43 10.98
C GLU A 139 -25.34 11.07 10.50
N ILE A 140 -24.35 10.98 11.40
CA ILE A 140 -23.00 10.51 11.06
C ILE A 140 -22.95 9.00 10.76
N GLU A 141 -23.81 8.22 11.43
CA GLU A 141 -23.86 6.76 11.28
C GLU A 141 -24.68 6.29 10.05
N ARG A 142 -25.36 7.22 9.37
CA ARG A 142 -26.14 6.97 8.15
C ARG A 142 -25.26 6.92 6.90
#